data_AF-A0A0D6MD74-F1
#
_entry.id   AF-A0A0D6MD74-F1
#
_cell.length_a   1.000
_cell.length_b   1.000
_cell.length_c   1.000
_cell.angle_alpha   90.00
_cell.angle_beta   90.00
_cell.angle_gamma   90.00
#
_symmetry.space_group_name_H-M   'P 1'
#
loop_
_entity.id
_entity.type
_entity.pdbx_description
1 polymer ?
#
loop_
_entity_poly.entity_id
_entity_poly.type
_entity_poly.pdbx_seq_one_letter_code
_entity_poly.pdbx_strand_id
1 'polypeptide(L)'
;MTTYTADGYQQLLNMVSTASNLRSLCHRLELDSMPRSVDPLIRSRRNDKLINFERCFVNPRGTPDDVTARHVLFSTSKTDSYAGSVMQQVYKVLDDMVDATNAQLPALGNELANQISIVHNSLLCAMSVLADQI
;
A
#
# COMPACT_ATOMS: atom_id res chain seq x y z
N MET A 1 15.57 2.21 -20.09
CA MET A 1 14.54 2.84 -19.27
C MET A 1 13.97 3.99 -20.07
N THR A 2 12.66 3.99 -20.37
CA THR A 2 12.05 5.09 -21.12
C THR A 2 11.88 6.30 -20.22
N THR A 3 11.92 7.51 -20.76
CA THR A 3 11.86 8.77 -20.01
C THR A 3 10.59 8.86 -19.15
N TYR A 4 9.47 8.30 -19.63
CA TYR A 4 8.17 8.37 -18.98
C TYR A 4 7.97 7.37 -17.82
N THR A 5 8.83 6.37 -17.63
CA THR A 5 8.75 5.43 -16.49
C THR A 5 9.72 5.75 -15.37
N ALA A 6 10.58 6.76 -15.54
CA ALA A 6 11.64 7.07 -14.59
C ALA A 6 11.09 7.35 -13.19
N ASP A 7 10.06 8.19 -13.09
CA ASP A 7 9.45 8.58 -11.82
C ASP A 7 8.74 7.40 -11.13
N GLY A 8 7.96 6.62 -11.90
CA GLY A 8 7.28 5.43 -11.37
C GLY A 8 8.26 4.40 -10.81
N TYR A 9 9.38 4.18 -11.49
CA TYR A 9 10.43 3.28 -11.00
C TYR A 9 11.15 3.83 -9.77
N GLN A 10 11.48 5.12 -9.74
CA GLN A 10 12.07 5.72 -8.54
C GLN A 10 11.13 5.60 -7.34
N GLN A 11 9.83 5.81 -7.55
CA GLN A 11 8.83 5.64 -6.51
C GLN A 11 8.71 4.17 -6.06
N LEU A 12 8.84 3.21 -6.98
CA LEU A 12 8.88 1.79 -6.66
C LEU A 12 10.10 1.44 -5.78
N LEU A 13 11.29 1.95 -6.11
CA LEU A 13 12.49 1.75 -5.30
C LEU A 13 12.31 2.29 -3.88
N ASN A 14 11.74 3.49 -3.75
CA ASN A 14 11.42 4.08 -2.46
C ASN A 14 10.44 3.19 -1.68
N MET A 15 9.40 2.69 -2.36
CA MET A 15 8.40 1.81 -1.77
C MET A 15 9.01 0.48 -1.27
N VAL A 16 9.94 -0.12 -2.01
CA VAL A 16 10.66 -1.34 -1.61
C VAL A 16 11.48 -1.12 -0.34
N SER A 17 12.16 0.02 -0.25
CA SER A 17 12.89 0.42 0.97
C SER A 17 11.94 0.56 2.16
N THR A 18 10.83 1.27 1.98
CA THR A 18 9.79 1.44 3.00
C THR A 18 9.17 0.11 3.44
N ALA A 19 8.85 -0.79 2.50
CA ALA A 19 8.33 -2.12 2.80
C ALA A 19 9.34 -2.96 3.61
N SER A 20 10.63 -2.86 3.31
CA SER A 20 11.69 -3.54 4.06
C SER A 20 11.83 -3.02 5.49
N ASN A 21 11.69 -1.70 5.66
CA ASN A 21 11.67 -1.06 6.98
C ASN A 21 10.44 -1.47 7.80
N LEU A 22 9.27 -1.48 7.16
CA LEU A 22 8.03 -1.94 7.78
C LEU A 22 8.15 -3.40 8.23
N ARG A 23 8.67 -4.29 7.39
CA ARG A 23 8.91 -5.70 7.74
C ARG A 23 9.79 -5.82 8.99
N SER A 24 10.88 -5.07 9.03
CA SER A 24 11.81 -5.07 10.17
C SER A 24 11.14 -4.54 11.44
N LEU A 25 10.28 -3.53 11.34
CA LEU A 25 9.49 -3.02 12.45
C LEU A 25 8.49 -4.06 12.98
N CYS A 26 7.71 -4.69 12.10
CA CYS A 26 6.77 -5.75 12.49
C CYS A 26 7.49 -6.90 13.19
N HIS A 27 8.61 -7.36 12.66
CA HIS A 27 9.38 -8.44 13.28
C HIS A 27 9.87 -8.08 14.69
N ARG A 28 10.31 -6.84 14.92
CA ARG A 28 10.66 -6.37 16.27
C ARG A 28 9.46 -6.36 17.22
N LEU A 29 8.28 -5.97 16.75
CA LEU A 29 7.06 -5.91 17.57
C LEU A 29 6.50 -7.30 17.88
N GLU A 30 6.70 -8.30 17.00
CA GLU A 30 6.33 -9.70 17.25
C GLU A 30 7.16 -10.33 18.37
N LEU A 31 8.43 -9.94 18.49
CA LEU A 31 9.33 -10.41 19.55
C LEU A 31 8.98 -9.81 20.92
N ASP A 32 8.28 -8.67 20.96
CA ASP A 32 7.87 -8.02 22.19
C ASP A 32 6.63 -8.72 22.78
N SER A 33 6.85 -9.64 23.73
CA SER A 33 5.79 -10.40 24.37
C SER A 33 4.98 -9.51 25.32
N MET A 34 3.65 -9.51 25.19
CA MET A 34 2.74 -8.84 26.12
C MET A 34 2.10 -9.87 27.08
N PRO A 35 2.58 -9.99 28.33
CA PRO A 35 1.98 -10.94 29.28
C PRO A 35 0.57 -10.52 29.68
N ARG A 36 -0.25 -11.49 30.11
CA ARG A 36 -1.65 -11.25 30.51
C ARG A 36 -1.80 -10.30 31.70
N SER A 37 -0.74 -10.13 32.49
CA SER A 37 -0.67 -9.25 33.66
C SER A 37 -0.47 -7.77 33.32
N VAL A 38 -0.24 -7.42 32.05
CA VAL A 38 -0.09 -6.01 31.62
C VAL A 38 -1.38 -5.23 31.90
N ASP A 39 -1.21 -3.97 32.30
CA ASP A 39 -2.28 -2.99 32.50
C ASP A 39 -3.27 -3.03 31.31
N PRO A 40 -4.57 -3.24 31.56
CA PRO A 40 -5.60 -3.21 30.53
C PRO A 40 -5.55 -1.99 29.62
N LEU A 41 -5.16 -0.81 30.13
CA LEU A 41 -5.07 0.41 29.34
C LEU A 41 -3.93 0.35 28.32
N ILE A 42 -2.77 -0.17 28.72
CA ILE A 42 -1.60 -0.37 27.83
C ILE A 42 -1.97 -1.37 26.73
N ARG A 43 -2.66 -2.46 27.11
CA ARG A 43 -3.15 -3.47 26.16
C ARG A 43 -4.14 -2.88 25.16
N SER A 44 -5.10 -2.07 25.63
CA SER A 44 -6.07 -1.40 24.75
C SER A 44 -5.37 -0.53 23.72
N ARG A 45 -4.42 0.30 24.15
CA ARG A 45 -3.65 1.18 23.24
C ARG A 45 -2.89 0.39 22.16
N ARG A 46 -2.31 -0.76 22.49
CA ARG A 46 -1.64 -1.62 21.50
C ARG A 46 -2.65 -2.23 20.52
N ASN A 47 -3.80 -2.68 21.01
CA ASN A 47 -4.86 -3.20 20.15
C ASN A 47 -5.39 -2.12 19.20
N ASP A 48 -5.59 -0.89 19.67
CA ASP A 48 -6.03 0.22 18.83
C ASP A 48 -5.03 0.50 17.69
N LYS A 49 -3.72 0.38 17.96
CA LYS A 49 -2.68 0.49 16.92
C LYS A 49 -2.78 -0.64 15.89
N LEU A 50 -2.97 -1.88 16.32
CA LEU A 50 -3.16 -3.02 15.41
C LEU A 50 -4.41 -2.83 14.53
N ILE A 51 -5.50 -2.30 15.08
CA ILE A 51 -6.71 -1.98 14.32
C ILE A 51 -6.46 -0.85 13.32
N ASN A 52 -5.75 0.20 13.74
CA ASN A 52 -5.46 1.35 12.89
C ASN A 52 -4.42 1.04 11.80
N PHE A 53 -3.56 0.04 12.00
CA PHE A 53 -2.63 -0.44 10.99
C PHE A 53 -3.36 -0.84 9.70
N GLU A 54 -4.42 -1.64 9.82
CA GLU A 54 -5.22 -2.09 8.66
C GLU A 54 -5.90 -0.90 7.96
N ARG A 55 -6.36 0.09 8.73
CA ARG A 55 -7.03 1.28 8.20
C ARG A 55 -6.12 2.13 7.31
N CYS A 56 -4.80 2.07 7.48
CA CYS A 56 -3.85 2.76 6.59
C CYS A 56 -3.90 2.27 5.14
N PHE A 57 -4.38 1.06 4.90
CA PHE A 57 -4.54 0.50 3.56
C PHE A 57 -5.92 0.80 2.95
N VAL A 58 -6.76 1.61 3.60
CA VAL A 58 -8.06 2.01 3.07
C VAL A 58 -7.97 3.42 2.48
N ASN A 59 -8.02 3.51 1.16
CA ASN A 59 -8.09 4.78 0.44
C ASN A 59 -9.57 5.26 0.37
N PRO A 60 -9.93 6.41 0.96
CA PRO A 60 -11.31 6.90 0.96
C PRO A 60 -11.85 7.24 -0.43
N ARG A 61 -10.97 7.46 -1.42
CA ARG A 61 -11.36 7.75 -2.80
C ARG A 61 -11.79 6.48 -3.57
N GLY A 62 -11.51 5.29 -3.05
CA GLY A 62 -11.69 4.04 -3.79
C GLY A 62 -10.70 3.91 -4.95
N THR A 63 -10.93 2.92 -5.81
CA THR A 63 -10.29 2.85 -7.12
C THR A 63 -11.00 3.79 -8.10
N PRO A 64 -10.34 4.28 -9.17
CA PRO A 64 -10.97 5.10 -10.21
C PRO A 64 -12.22 4.46 -10.84
N ASP A 65 -12.29 3.15 -10.72
CA ASP A 65 -13.15 2.23 -11.41
C ASP A 65 -14.30 1.70 -10.54
N ASP A 66 -14.13 1.80 -9.20
CA ASP A 66 -15.05 1.35 -8.17
C ASP A 66 -14.74 2.09 -6.85
N VAL A 67 -15.69 2.94 -6.44
CA VAL A 67 -15.64 3.76 -5.21
C VAL A 67 -15.80 2.93 -3.93
N THR A 68 -16.28 1.69 -4.05
CA THR A 68 -16.46 0.75 -2.94
C THR A 68 -15.21 -0.12 -2.70
N ALA A 69 -14.43 -0.38 -3.75
CA ALA A 69 -13.12 -1.00 -3.67
C ALA A 69 -12.08 0.00 -3.12
N ARG A 70 -11.97 0.06 -1.79
CA ARG A 70 -11.12 1.04 -1.09
C ARG A 70 -9.81 0.50 -0.58
N HIS A 71 -9.68 -0.83 -0.49
CA HIS A 71 -8.47 -1.42 0.03
C HIS A 71 -7.37 -1.37 -1.05
N VAL A 72 -6.24 -0.73 -0.72
CA VAL A 72 -5.16 -0.38 -1.66
C VAL A 72 -4.37 -1.62 -2.10
N LEU A 73 -4.16 -2.57 -1.18
CA LEU A 73 -3.51 -3.84 -1.52
C LEU A 73 -4.50 -4.83 -2.12
N PHE A 74 -5.56 -5.17 -1.41
CA PHE A 74 -6.51 -6.19 -1.86
C PHE A 74 -7.71 -5.57 -2.57
N SER A 75 -7.97 -6.03 -3.78
CA SER A 75 -9.22 -5.75 -4.48
C SER A 75 -9.66 -6.97 -5.27
N THR A 76 -10.97 -7.11 -5.46
CA THR A 76 -11.55 -8.12 -6.33
C THR A 76 -11.26 -7.73 -7.78
N SER A 77 -10.70 -8.64 -8.56
CA SER A 77 -10.56 -8.38 -9.99
C SER A 77 -11.94 -8.18 -10.63
N LYS A 78 -12.02 -7.23 -11.59
CA LYS A 78 -13.25 -7.00 -12.36
C LYS A 78 -13.56 -8.12 -13.35
N THR A 79 -12.52 -8.79 -13.84
CA THR A 79 -12.65 -9.89 -14.81
C THR A 79 -12.92 -11.23 -14.11
N ASP A 80 -12.48 -11.37 -12.85
CA ASP A 80 -12.72 -12.55 -12.02
C ASP A 80 -12.79 -12.16 -10.53
N SER A 81 -13.99 -12.08 -9.97
CA SER A 81 -14.19 -11.71 -8.57
C SER A 81 -13.66 -12.75 -7.57
N TYR A 82 -13.31 -13.96 -8.01
CA TYR A 82 -12.63 -14.97 -7.20
C TYR A 82 -11.10 -14.83 -7.21
N ALA A 83 -10.54 -14.07 -8.17
CA ALA A 83 -9.12 -13.76 -8.22
C ALA A 83 -8.85 -12.49 -7.39
N GLY A 84 -8.24 -12.67 -6.22
CA GLY A 84 -7.66 -11.57 -5.46
C GLY A 84 -6.48 -10.97 -6.23
N SER A 85 -6.52 -9.66 -6.50
CA SER A 85 -5.41 -8.94 -7.11
C SER A 85 -4.76 -8.04 -6.07
N VAL A 86 -3.43 -8.15 -5.94
CA VAL A 86 -2.63 -7.27 -5.07
C VAL A 86 -2.20 -6.04 -5.84
N MET A 87 -2.43 -4.84 -5.30
CA MET A 87 -2.11 -3.58 -5.98
C MET A 87 -2.77 -3.49 -7.37
N GLN A 88 -4.03 -3.94 -7.49
CA GLN A 88 -4.75 -4.06 -8.76
C GLN A 88 -4.62 -2.83 -9.66
N GLN A 89 -4.69 -1.63 -9.08
CA GLN A 89 -4.65 -0.39 -9.85
C GLN A 89 -3.27 -0.13 -10.48
N VAL A 90 -2.18 -0.57 -9.84
CA VAL A 90 -0.83 -0.49 -10.43
C VAL A 90 -0.73 -1.45 -11.62
N TYR A 91 -1.22 -2.69 -11.45
CA TYR A 91 -1.23 -3.67 -12.54
C TYR A 91 -2.11 -3.25 -13.70
N LYS A 92 -3.29 -2.67 -13.42
CA LYS A 92 -4.17 -2.12 -14.46
C LYS A 92 -3.45 -1.09 -15.32
N VAL A 93 -2.73 -0.15 -14.71
CA VAL A 93 -1.99 0.86 -15.47
C VAL A 93 -0.87 0.22 -16.29
N LEU A 94 -0.19 -0.81 -15.77
CA LEU A 94 0.82 -1.55 -16.53
C LEU A 94 0.21 -2.27 -17.74
N ASP A 95 -0.96 -2.91 -17.57
CA ASP A 95 -1.68 -3.56 -18.66
C ASP A 95 -2.13 -2.52 -19.71
N ASP A 96 -2.71 -1.39 -19.27
CA ASP A 96 -3.10 -0.28 -20.15
C ASP A 96 -1.88 0.28 -20.93
N MET A 97 -0.68 0.27 -20.34
CA MET A 97 0.56 0.67 -21.00
C MET A 97 1.05 -0.33 -22.06
N VAL A 98 0.76 -1.63 -21.91
CA VAL A 98 1.12 -2.66 -22.90
C VAL A 98 0.31 -2.45 -24.18
N ASP A 99 -0.96 -2.08 -24.06
CA ASP A 99 -1.87 -1.88 -25.20
C ASP A 99 -1.88 -0.43 -25.74
N ALA A 100 -1.19 0.50 -25.06
CA ALA A 100 -1.20 1.91 -25.40
C ALA A 100 -0.33 2.30 -26.61
N THR A 101 -0.75 3.36 -27.28
CA THR A 101 0.07 4.03 -28.30
C THR A 101 1.18 4.87 -27.65
N ASN A 102 2.28 5.12 -28.39
CA ASN A 102 3.40 5.94 -27.93
C ASN A 102 3.01 7.33 -27.42
N ALA A 103 1.91 7.90 -27.91
CA ALA A 103 1.41 9.21 -27.49
C ALA A 103 0.75 9.19 -26.10
N GLN A 104 0.22 8.03 -25.68
CA GLN A 104 -0.46 7.85 -24.39
C GLN A 104 0.51 7.48 -23.26
N LEU A 105 1.67 6.92 -23.59
CA LEU A 105 2.68 6.44 -22.63
C LEU A 105 3.13 7.50 -21.61
N PRO A 106 3.34 8.78 -21.95
CA PRO A 106 3.68 9.80 -20.94
C PRO A 106 2.59 10.01 -19.88
N ALA A 107 1.32 10.04 -20.30
CA ALA A 107 0.20 10.21 -19.38
C ALA A 107 0.03 8.98 -18.47
N LEU A 108 0.15 7.78 -19.04
CA LEU A 108 0.11 6.53 -18.29
C LEU A 108 1.30 6.37 -17.35
N GLY A 109 2.49 6.87 -17.72
CA GLY A 109 3.66 6.91 -16.85
C GLY A 109 3.44 7.77 -15.59
N ASN A 110 2.81 8.94 -15.74
CA ASN A 110 2.42 9.78 -14.60
C ASN A 110 1.40 9.09 -13.71
N GLU A 111 0.42 8.42 -14.32
CA GLU A 111 -0.60 7.68 -13.57
C GLU A 111 0.00 6.48 -12.84
N LEU A 112 0.96 5.77 -13.45
CA LEU A 112 1.70 4.69 -12.80
C LEU A 112 2.43 5.20 -11.56
N ALA A 113 3.15 6.32 -11.67
CA ALA A 113 3.83 6.94 -10.54
C ALA A 113 2.84 7.35 -9.43
N ASN A 114 1.70 7.91 -9.81
CA ASN A 114 0.62 8.27 -8.88
C ASN A 114 0.09 7.05 -8.13
N GLN A 115 -0.22 5.95 -8.83
CA GLN A 115 -0.75 4.73 -8.20
C GLN A 115 0.25 4.06 -7.26
N ILE A 116 1.54 4.01 -7.64
CA ILE A 116 2.60 3.55 -6.75
C ILE A 116 2.72 4.48 -5.52
N SER A 117 2.54 5.79 -5.70
CA SER A 117 2.59 6.74 -4.59
C SER A 117 1.49 6.51 -3.55
N ILE A 118 0.29 6.11 -3.99
CA ILE A 118 -0.84 5.78 -3.09
C ILE A 118 -0.48 4.57 -2.22
N VAL A 119 0.05 3.50 -2.83
CA VAL A 119 0.50 2.30 -2.10
C VAL A 119 1.63 2.66 -1.14
N HIS A 120 2.62 3.42 -1.60
CA HIS A 120 3.75 3.83 -0.78
C HIS A 120 3.29 4.67 0.43
N ASN A 121 2.34 5.59 0.23
CA ASN A 121 1.78 6.38 1.33
C ASN A 121 1.05 5.52 2.38
N SER A 122 0.32 4.48 1.94
CA SER A 122 -0.28 3.51 2.88
C SER A 122 0.78 2.79 3.71
N LEU A 123 1.93 2.40 3.13
CA LEU A 123 3.04 1.81 3.88
C LEU A 123 3.65 2.78 4.90
N LEU A 124 3.81 4.06 4.53
CA LEU A 124 4.31 5.09 5.44
C LEU A 124 3.34 5.32 6.62
N CYS A 125 2.03 5.35 6.35
CA CYS A 125 1.01 5.41 7.41
C CYS A 125 1.13 4.20 8.34
N ALA A 126 1.19 2.99 7.78
CA ALA A 126 1.27 1.75 8.52
C ALA A 126 2.53 1.69 9.40
N MET A 127 3.66 2.15 8.87
CA MET A 127 4.89 2.33 9.64
C MET A 127 4.72 3.33 10.78
N SER A 128 4.12 4.50 10.52
CA SER A 128 3.93 5.55 11.52
C SER A 128 3.08 5.07 12.70
N VAL A 129 1.96 4.37 12.43
CA VAL A 129 1.07 3.82 13.47
C VAL A 129 1.81 2.86 14.41
N LEU A 130 2.75 2.08 13.86
CA LEU A 130 3.54 1.11 14.62
C LEU A 130 4.82 1.70 15.23
N ALA A 131 5.38 2.75 14.63
CA ALA A 131 6.66 3.36 15.03
C ALA A 131 6.55 4.18 16.32
N ASP A 132 5.34 4.65 16.67
CA ASP A 132 5.02 5.40 17.90
C ASP A 132 5.15 4.56 19.20
N GLN A 133 6.02 3.55 19.19
CA GLN A 133 6.42 2.68 20.30
C GLN A 133 7.80 3.05 20.88
N ILE A 134 8.38 4.20 20.48
CA ILE A 134 9.59 4.78 21.09
C ILE A 134 9.21 6.02 21.89
#